data_AF-A0AA40LS40-F1
#
_entry.id   AF-A0AA40LS40-F1
#
_cell.length_a   1.000
_cell.length_b   1.000
_cell.length_c   1.000
_cell.angle_alpha   90.00
_cell.angle_beta   90.00
_cell.angle_gamma   90.00
#
_symmetry.space_group_name_H-M   'P 1'
#
loop_
_entity.id
_entity.type
_entity.pdbx_description
1 polymer ?
#
loop_
_entity_poly.entity_id
_entity_poly.type
_entity_poly.pdbx_seq_one_letter_code
_entity_poly.pdbx_strand_id
1 'polypeptide(L)'
;MAELRLEVLRLHWDRSMEAAGIGFIIVIDRRRDKWSSIKASLTRIAVAFPGNLQLIFILRPSRFIQRTITDIGIKYYQDEFKMKVPIVMLNSVSDLQGYIDKSQLTEDLGGTLEYRHSQWINHRTAIENFALALKTTAQMLQTFGARLAATELPRGVPSTAELLMSHTKQRDKLQDELKLLGKQGATLLSCIQEPGTKSPTRKLNPNQLENVATMERLLVQLDETEKAFSQFWSKHHLKLSQCLQLQHFEHNFCEVKLALDNLLAEQAEFTDIGDSVMRVERLLKEHKKLERKGQAAKHPIETGGSDGVRALGALPSSGIPTSGGTARTAMAQMLSSRRCWRRELSVPPAQSATPATPSPVPPPPRASWPIVGIAKESLEKAQLLAVIGDQFIQSHHYAADSIRPKCVELRHLCDDFFNENKKKYDILEKSLELHRQLDKVSRWCEAGIYLLASQAVDKYQSREGVDVALTDIEAFLDTAKEYQLPSPKEIYNQFELILTPDVKANAQKVLQKLGDVQEIFQKRQMSLMKLAARQTRPVQPVAPHPESSPKWVSPKTSQPSALAPLQKTSEEPYEETDLDSLVKKDDKTKHEGK
;
A
#
# COMPACT_ATOMS: atom_id res chain seq x y z
N MET A 1 -0.25 9.18 69.14
CA MET A 1 -1.72 9.02 69.01
C MET A 1 -2.19 8.10 70.13
N ALA A 2 -2.78 8.62 71.21
CA ALA A 2 -3.26 7.78 72.31
C ALA A 2 -4.64 7.19 71.96
N GLU A 3 -4.86 5.90 72.25
CA GLU A 3 -6.07 5.17 71.85
C GLU A 3 -7.35 5.77 72.47
N LEU A 4 -8.11 6.48 71.65
CA LEU A 4 -9.54 6.62 71.88
C LEU A 4 -10.21 5.30 71.46
N ARG A 5 -10.42 4.40 72.42
CA ARG A 5 -11.61 3.55 72.40
C ARG A 5 -12.84 4.43 72.57
N LEU A 6 -13.24 5.09 71.49
CA LEU A 6 -14.59 5.58 71.27
C LEU A 6 -15.28 4.53 70.41
N GLU A 7 -16.02 3.64 71.07
CA GLU A 7 -16.94 2.75 70.38
C GLU A 7 -18.15 3.57 69.91
N VAL A 8 -17.95 4.32 68.83
CA VAL A 8 -19.02 4.96 68.08
C VAL A 8 -19.83 3.84 67.41
N LEU A 9 -20.72 3.26 68.20
CA LEU A 9 -21.74 2.29 67.80
C LEU A 9 -22.73 2.96 66.84
N ARG A 10 -22.27 3.17 65.61
CA ARG A 10 -23.01 3.94 64.62
C ARG A 10 -23.97 3.04 63.88
N LEU A 11 -25.25 3.20 64.19
CA LEU A 11 -26.31 3.03 63.20
C LEU A 11 -25.99 3.98 62.03
N HIS A 12 -25.56 3.39 60.91
CA HIS A 12 -25.28 4.02 59.61
C HIS A 12 -24.28 5.20 59.58
N TRP A 13 -23.13 5.02 58.91
CA TRP A 13 -22.49 6.12 58.16
C TRP A 13 -23.01 6.06 56.72
N ASP A 14 -24.24 6.51 56.53
CA ASP A 14 -24.82 6.62 55.20
C ASP A 14 -24.39 7.93 54.51
N ARG A 15 -24.29 7.89 53.18
CA ARG A 15 -24.23 9.06 52.30
C ARG A 15 -25.35 9.09 51.25
N SER A 16 -26.28 8.12 51.27
CA SER A 16 -27.61 8.30 50.71
C SER A 16 -28.35 9.41 51.45
N MET A 17 -29.34 10.00 50.80
CA MET A 17 -30.13 11.09 51.35
C MET A 17 -31.11 10.63 52.45
N GLU A 18 -31.35 9.32 52.58
CA GLU A 18 -32.42 8.76 53.40
C GLU A 18 -32.08 8.66 54.89
N ALA A 19 -30.89 8.15 55.26
CA ALA A 19 -30.50 8.08 56.69
C ALA A 19 -29.87 9.37 57.24
N ALA A 20 -29.71 10.43 56.43
CA ALA A 20 -29.11 11.70 56.84
C ALA A 20 -29.84 12.39 58.01
N GLY A 21 -31.15 12.12 58.18
CA GLY A 21 -31.97 12.64 59.28
C GLY A 21 -32.03 11.77 60.54
N ILE A 22 -31.47 10.55 60.54
CA ILE A 22 -31.69 9.57 61.63
C ILE A 22 -30.90 9.90 62.90
N GLY A 23 -29.78 10.64 62.78
CA GLY A 23 -28.95 11.04 63.93
C GLY A 23 -28.18 9.89 64.58
N PHE A 24 -27.41 10.20 65.63
CA PHE A 24 -26.46 9.26 66.23
C PHE A 24 -26.64 9.08 67.73
N ILE A 25 -26.50 7.83 68.18
CA ILE A 25 -26.30 7.45 69.58
C ILE A 25 -24.81 7.10 69.73
N ILE A 26 -24.18 7.53 70.83
CA ILE A 26 -22.81 7.14 71.18
C ILE A 26 -22.83 6.40 72.52
N VAL A 27 -22.09 5.29 72.61
CA VAL A 27 -21.79 4.62 73.88
C VAL A 27 -20.34 4.95 74.25
N ILE A 28 -20.14 5.38 75.50
CA ILE A 28 -18.82 5.66 76.08
C ILE A 28 -18.59 4.64 77.18
N ASP A 29 -17.91 3.53 76.87
CA ASP A 29 -17.38 2.66 77.91
C ASP A 29 -16.10 3.25 78.49
N ARG A 30 -16.20 3.67 79.76
CA ARG A 30 -15.08 4.11 80.58
C ARG A 30 -15.11 3.46 81.96
N ARG A 31 -15.67 2.23 82.06
CA ARG A 31 -15.77 1.43 83.31
C ARG A 31 -14.43 1.30 84.06
N ARG A 32 -13.31 1.26 83.34
CA ARG A 32 -11.94 1.08 83.85
C ARG A 32 -11.12 2.38 83.95
N ASP A 33 -11.73 3.52 83.66
CA ASP A 33 -11.05 4.79 83.34
C ASP A 33 -11.20 5.86 84.43
N LYS A 34 -10.60 7.05 84.24
CA LYS A 34 -10.82 8.22 85.11
C LYS A 34 -11.90 9.15 84.54
N TRP A 35 -12.54 9.96 85.40
CA TRP A 35 -13.53 10.98 84.98
C TRP A 35 -12.97 11.97 83.95
N SER A 36 -11.68 12.29 84.02
CA SER A 36 -10.96 13.09 83.02
C SER A 36 -10.97 12.47 81.62
N SER A 37 -10.94 11.14 81.50
CA SER A 37 -11.03 10.43 80.21
C SER A 37 -12.43 10.56 79.59
N ILE A 38 -13.48 10.59 80.41
CA ILE A 38 -14.86 10.87 79.95
C ILE A 38 -14.97 12.33 79.48
N LYS A 39 -14.53 13.30 80.29
CA LYS A 39 -14.48 14.72 79.92
C LYS A 39 -13.77 14.94 78.57
N ALA A 40 -12.56 14.40 78.42
CA ALA A 40 -11.78 14.52 77.19
C ALA A 40 -12.41 13.80 75.98
N SER A 41 -13.19 12.74 76.20
CA SER A 41 -13.97 12.08 75.14
C SER A 41 -15.15 12.96 74.71
N LEU A 42 -15.92 13.52 75.65
CA LEU A 42 -17.05 14.41 75.38
C LEU A 42 -16.62 15.68 74.65
N THR A 43 -15.56 16.36 75.07
CA THR A 43 -15.03 17.54 74.36
C THR A 43 -14.65 17.24 72.91
N ARG A 44 -14.08 16.05 72.63
CA ARG A 44 -13.74 15.64 71.26
C ARG A 44 -14.98 15.29 70.44
N ILE A 45 -16.00 14.68 71.04
CA ILE A 45 -17.31 14.44 70.39
C ILE A 45 -17.99 15.77 70.05
N ALA A 46 -17.98 16.76 70.95
CA ALA A 46 -18.58 18.07 70.75
C ALA A 46 -17.99 18.81 69.53
N VAL A 47 -16.67 18.72 69.34
CA VAL A 47 -15.97 19.29 68.17
C VAL A 47 -16.22 18.48 66.89
N ALA A 48 -16.31 17.15 66.98
CA ALA A 48 -16.43 16.27 65.81
C ALA A 48 -17.88 16.10 65.28
N PHE A 49 -18.90 16.28 66.11
CA PHE A 49 -20.31 16.00 65.77
C PHE A 49 -21.26 17.16 66.16
N PRO A 50 -21.12 18.36 65.58
CA PRO A 50 -21.81 19.57 66.04
C PRO A 50 -23.33 19.65 65.76
N GLY A 51 -23.90 18.74 64.94
CA GLY A 51 -25.30 18.86 64.46
C GLY A 51 -26.23 17.65 64.66
N ASN A 52 -25.72 16.42 64.60
CA ASN A 52 -26.57 15.23 64.38
C ASN A 52 -26.51 14.20 65.54
N LEU A 53 -26.06 14.58 66.73
CA LEU A 53 -25.97 13.68 67.88
C LEU A 53 -27.25 13.75 68.73
N GLN A 54 -27.91 12.61 68.96
CA GLN A 54 -29.19 12.52 69.67
C GLN A 54 -29.05 12.10 71.14
N LEU A 55 -28.11 11.21 71.45
CA LEU A 55 -28.01 10.61 72.79
C LEU A 55 -26.59 10.10 73.07
N ILE A 56 -26.12 10.25 74.31
CA ILE A 56 -24.87 9.64 74.78
C ILE A 56 -25.15 8.74 75.99
N PHE A 57 -24.87 7.44 75.86
CA PHE A 57 -24.80 6.53 77.00
C PHE A 57 -23.38 6.50 77.55
N ILE A 58 -23.20 6.54 78.87
CA ILE A 58 -21.90 6.44 79.51
C ILE A 58 -21.95 5.37 80.61
N LEU A 59 -21.14 4.33 80.47
CA LEU A 59 -20.98 3.31 81.51
C LEU A 59 -20.06 3.85 82.62
N ARG A 60 -20.59 3.98 83.84
CA ARG A 60 -19.92 4.63 84.98
C ARG A 60 -18.58 3.95 85.33
N PRO A 61 -17.50 4.71 85.58
CA PRO A 61 -16.25 4.16 86.12
C PRO A 61 -16.46 3.52 87.50
N SER A 62 -16.01 2.28 87.69
CA SER A 62 -16.38 1.47 88.87
C SER A 62 -15.68 1.86 90.18
N ARG A 63 -14.79 2.87 90.15
CA ARG A 63 -13.95 3.29 91.29
C ARG A 63 -14.30 4.68 91.82
N PHE A 64 -15.45 5.25 91.44
CA PHE A 64 -15.85 6.59 91.87
C PHE A 64 -16.76 6.52 93.11
N ILE A 65 -16.36 7.20 94.20
CA ILE A 65 -17.12 7.23 95.45
C ILE A 65 -18.23 8.29 95.34
N GLN A 66 -19.46 7.90 95.72
CA GLN A 66 -20.73 8.66 95.66
C GLN A 66 -21.23 9.06 94.25
N ARG A 67 -22.48 8.64 93.94
CA ARG A 67 -23.24 9.01 92.72
C ARG A 67 -23.37 10.53 92.54
N THR A 68 -23.55 11.26 93.64
CA THR A 68 -23.94 12.69 93.64
C THR A 68 -22.95 13.60 92.91
N ILE A 69 -21.65 13.29 93.00
CA ILE A 69 -20.58 14.13 92.44
C ILE A 69 -20.50 14.00 90.91
N THR A 70 -20.82 12.82 90.35
CA THR A 70 -20.82 12.65 88.89
C THR A 70 -21.98 13.41 88.24
N ASP A 71 -23.16 13.37 88.85
CA ASP A 71 -24.36 13.99 88.29
C ASP A 71 -24.31 15.54 88.36
N ILE A 72 -23.67 16.11 89.39
CA ILE A 72 -23.30 17.54 89.44
C ILE A 72 -22.29 17.89 88.32
N GLY A 73 -21.25 17.06 88.14
CA GLY A 73 -20.24 17.26 87.12
C GLY A 73 -20.75 17.19 85.67
N ILE A 74 -21.90 16.54 85.45
CA ILE A 74 -22.57 16.45 84.13
C ILE A 74 -23.41 17.69 83.85
N LYS A 75 -24.19 18.19 84.83
CA LYS A 75 -24.92 19.47 84.67
C LYS A 75 -23.96 20.60 84.26
N TYR A 76 -22.86 20.74 84.99
CA TYR A 76 -21.82 21.73 84.68
C TYR A 76 -21.23 21.56 83.26
N TYR A 77 -21.15 20.32 82.74
CA TYR A 77 -20.68 20.06 81.36
C TYR A 77 -21.71 20.37 80.28
N GLN A 78 -23.01 20.24 80.59
CA GLN A 78 -24.09 20.67 79.68
C GLN A 78 -24.10 22.20 79.54
N ASP A 79 -23.85 22.92 80.64
CA ASP A 79 -23.73 24.38 80.66
C ASP A 79 -22.46 24.88 79.93
N GLU A 80 -21.28 24.30 80.20
CA GLU A 80 -20.00 24.71 79.57
C GLU A 80 -19.99 24.54 78.04
N PHE A 81 -20.50 23.40 77.52
CA PHE A 81 -20.33 23.04 76.11
C PHE A 81 -21.55 23.32 75.21
N LYS A 82 -22.66 23.85 75.76
CA LYS A 82 -23.92 24.12 75.05
C LYS A 82 -24.50 22.94 74.26
N MET A 83 -24.06 21.70 74.52
CA MET A 83 -24.59 20.50 73.86
C MET A 83 -25.99 20.22 74.37
N LYS A 84 -27.01 20.47 73.52
CA LYS A 84 -28.42 20.08 73.76
C LYS A 84 -28.67 18.57 73.69
N VAL A 85 -27.63 17.75 73.83
CA VAL A 85 -27.67 16.31 73.66
C VAL A 85 -27.88 15.65 75.03
N PRO A 86 -28.96 14.89 75.25
CA PRO A 86 -29.13 14.13 76.49
C PRO A 86 -27.99 13.13 76.72
N ILE A 87 -27.59 13.00 77.98
CA ILE A 87 -26.55 12.07 78.44
C ILE A 87 -27.15 11.18 79.52
N VAL A 88 -27.03 9.86 79.37
CA VAL A 88 -27.59 8.85 80.28
C VAL A 88 -26.46 8.04 80.92
N MET A 89 -26.39 8.08 82.25
CA MET A 89 -25.37 7.37 83.04
C MET A 89 -25.84 5.97 83.42
N LEU A 90 -25.18 4.96 82.90
CA LEU A 90 -25.48 3.55 83.13
C LEU A 90 -24.57 2.95 84.21
N ASN A 91 -25.11 2.04 85.03
CA ASN A 91 -24.41 1.39 86.14
C ASN A 91 -23.86 0.01 85.72
N SER A 92 -24.55 -0.68 84.81
CA SER A 92 -24.13 -1.97 84.27
C SER A 92 -24.30 -2.04 82.74
N VAL A 93 -23.73 -3.10 82.14
CA VAL A 93 -23.96 -3.42 80.71
C VAL A 93 -25.36 -3.98 80.49
N SER A 94 -25.98 -4.62 81.49
CA SER A 94 -27.38 -5.03 81.43
C SER A 94 -28.32 -3.83 81.33
N ASP A 95 -27.98 -2.69 81.95
CA ASP A 95 -28.71 -1.42 81.78
C ASP A 95 -28.70 -1.00 80.30
N LEU A 96 -27.54 -1.08 79.63
CA LEU A 96 -27.37 -0.72 78.21
C LEU A 96 -28.19 -1.62 77.28
N GLN A 97 -28.24 -2.92 77.58
CA GLN A 97 -29.02 -3.92 76.84
C GLN A 97 -30.54 -3.75 76.98
N GLY A 98 -31.00 -2.89 77.90
CA GLY A 98 -32.40 -2.44 77.98
C GLY A 98 -32.73 -1.28 77.03
N TYR A 99 -31.72 -0.61 76.46
CA TYR A 99 -31.89 0.52 75.55
C TYR A 99 -31.45 0.23 74.10
N ILE A 100 -30.47 -0.65 73.90
CA ILE A 100 -29.91 -0.98 72.58
C ILE A 100 -29.96 -2.50 72.39
N ASP A 101 -30.46 -2.93 71.23
CA ASP A 101 -30.57 -4.34 70.88
C ASP A 101 -29.20 -5.03 70.80
N LYS A 102 -29.15 -6.31 71.23
CA LYS A 102 -27.91 -7.08 71.30
C LYS A 102 -27.26 -7.30 69.93
N SER A 103 -28.02 -7.32 68.82
CA SER A 103 -27.46 -7.43 67.47
C SER A 103 -26.68 -6.18 67.02
N GLN A 104 -26.80 -5.08 67.77
CA GLN A 104 -26.12 -3.81 67.48
C GLN A 104 -24.92 -3.58 68.41
N LEU A 105 -24.91 -4.17 69.61
CA LEU A 105 -23.82 -4.04 70.59
C LEU A 105 -22.65 -5.00 70.29
N THR A 106 -21.42 -4.56 70.56
CA THR A 106 -20.19 -5.37 70.50
C THR A 106 -20.13 -6.41 71.62
N GLU A 107 -19.27 -7.43 71.45
CA GLU A 107 -19.11 -8.53 72.41
C GLU A 107 -18.64 -8.08 73.80
N ASP A 108 -17.80 -7.04 73.92
CA ASP A 108 -17.35 -6.46 75.20
C ASP A 108 -18.40 -5.53 75.87
N LEU A 109 -19.44 -5.19 75.12
CA LEU A 109 -20.73 -4.66 75.58
C LEU A 109 -21.82 -5.76 75.66
N GLY A 110 -21.43 -7.04 75.56
CA GLY A 110 -22.29 -8.20 75.75
C GLY A 110 -23.37 -8.41 74.68
N GLY A 111 -23.19 -7.80 73.50
CA GLY A 111 -24.01 -8.05 72.31
C GLY A 111 -23.42 -9.12 71.40
N THR A 112 -23.86 -9.13 70.15
CA THR A 112 -23.50 -10.11 69.11
C THR A 112 -23.02 -9.46 67.81
N LEU A 113 -22.74 -8.16 67.79
CA LEU A 113 -22.15 -7.49 66.63
C LEU A 113 -20.64 -7.76 66.59
N GLU A 114 -20.21 -8.70 65.74
CA GLU A 114 -18.77 -8.88 65.51
C GLU A 114 -18.22 -7.73 64.65
N TYR A 115 -17.61 -6.76 65.32
CA TYR A 115 -16.97 -5.58 64.76
C TYR A 115 -15.53 -5.46 65.26
N ARG A 116 -14.61 -5.08 64.37
CA ARG A 116 -13.20 -4.82 64.69
C ARG A 116 -12.79 -3.51 64.05
N HIS A 117 -12.57 -2.47 64.87
CA HIS A 117 -12.31 -1.11 64.37
C HIS A 117 -11.09 -1.03 63.44
N SER A 118 -10.02 -1.77 63.73
CA SER A 118 -8.83 -1.87 62.88
C SER A 118 -9.13 -2.48 61.50
N GLN A 119 -9.97 -3.51 61.43
CA GLN A 119 -10.41 -4.09 60.15
C GLN A 119 -11.26 -3.10 59.35
N TRP A 120 -12.17 -2.37 60.02
CA TRP A 120 -12.99 -1.34 59.37
C TRP A 120 -12.14 -0.20 58.80
N ILE A 121 -11.15 0.31 59.55
CA ILE A 121 -10.17 1.28 59.05
C ILE A 121 -9.44 0.72 57.83
N ASN A 122 -8.86 -0.48 57.95
CA ASN A 122 -8.06 -1.08 56.87
C ASN A 122 -8.89 -1.26 55.58
N HIS A 123 -10.13 -1.73 55.68
CA HIS A 123 -11.02 -1.86 54.53
C HIS A 123 -11.38 -0.50 53.93
N ARG A 124 -11.72 0.52 54.74
CA ARG A 124 -12.05 1.86 54.24
C ARG A 124 -10.88 2.54 53.55
N THR A 125 -9.71 2.56 54.18
CA THR A 125 -8.47 3.09 53.58
C THR A 125 -8.13 2.39 52.27
N ALA A 126 -8.31 1.07 52.18
CA ALA A 126 -8.07 0.32 50.94
C ALA A 126 -9.07 0.69 49.82
N ILE A 127 -10.37 0.83 50.14
CA ILE A 127 -11.40 1.26 49.18
C ILE A 127 -11.16 2.71 48.71
N GLU A 128 -10.76 3.61 49.61
CA GLU A 128 -10.45 5.01 49.28
C GLU A 128 -9.19 5.12 48.41
N ASN A 129 -8.14 4.35 48.71
CA ASN A 129 -6.96 4.24 47.86
C ASN A 129 -7.30 3.66 46.47
N PHE A 130 -8.17 2.65 46.40
CA PHE A 130 -8.65 2.09 45.12
C PHE A 130 -9.43 3.12 44.30
N ALA A 131 -10.35 3.87 44.92
CA ALA A 131 -11.11 4.93 44.27
C ALA A 131 -10.21 6.07 43.75
N LEU A 132 -9.14 6.40 44.49
CA LEU A 132 -8.12 7.37 44.06
C LEU A 132 -7.29 6.85 42.88
N ALA A 133 -6.90 5.58 42.89
CA ALA A 133 -6.21 4.93 41.77
C ALA A 133 -7.08 4.92 40.51
N LEU A 134 -8.35 4.49 40.61
CA LEU A 134 -9.33 4.51 39.52
C LEU A 134 -9.50 5.93 38.93
N LYS A 135 -9.65 6.94 39.79
CA LYS A 135 -9.74 8.34 39.36
C LYS A 135 -8.47 8.80 38.62
N THR A 136 -7.30 8.32 39.06
CA THR A 136 -6.00 8.68 38.45
C THR A 136 -5.82 8.01 37.09
N THR A 137 -6.10 6.71 36.97
CA THR A 137 -6.07 5.99 35.68
C THR A 137 -7.08 6.58 34.69
N ALA A 138 -8.29 6.91 35.15
CA ALA A 138 -9.28 7.61 34.33
C ALA A 138 -8.75 8.97 33.82
N GLN A 139 -8.07 9.76 34.66
CA GLN A 139 -7.48 11.03 34.26
C GLN A 139 -6.34 10.85 33.23
N MET A 140 -5.51 9.80 33.37
CA MET A 140 -4.47 9.48 32.37
C MET A 140 -5.08 9.09 31.02
N LEU A 141 -6.16 8.29 31.02
CA LEU A 141 -6.92 7.95 29.82
C LEU A 141 -7.54 9.18 29.15
N GLN A 142 -8.07 10.15 29.93
CA GLN A 142 -8.56 11.42 29.39
C GLN A 142 -7.43 12.24 28.74
N THR A 143 -6.29 12.38 29.41
CA THR A 143 -5.13 13.12 28.87
C THR A 143 -4.58 12.47 27.59
N PHE A 144 -4.51 11.14 27.54
CA PHE A 144 -4.14 10.40 26.32
C PHE A 144 -5.19 10.58 25.22
N GLY A 145 -6.48 10.41 25.55
CA GLY A 145 -7.58 10.60 24.61
C GLY A 145 -7.66 12.00 24.00
N ALA A 146 -7.37 13.04 24.80
CA ALA A 146 -7.27 14.41 24.33
C ALA A 146 -6.11 14.61 23.34
N ARG A 147 -4.93 14.04 23.63
CA ARG A 147 -3.79 14.02 22.69
C ARG A 147 -4.15 13.32 21.37
N LEU A 148 -4.75 12.13 21.43
CA LEU A 148 -5.22 11.39 20.24
C LEU A 148 -6.25 12.20 19.43
N ALA A 149 -7.14 12.93 20.10
CA ALA A 149 -8.18 13.75 19.48
C ALA A 149 -7.67 15.11 18.95
N ALA A 150 -6.42 15.48 19.25
CA ALA A 150 -5.73 16.68 18.75
C ALA A 150 -4.55 16.36 17.82
N THR A 151 -4.35 15.09 17.45
CA THR A 151 -3.24 14.68 16.58
C THR A 151 -3.60 14.90 15.12
N GLU A 152 -2.95 15.87 14.48
CA GLU A 152 -2.96 16.05 13.02
C GLU A 152 -2.40 14.80 12.32
N LEU A 153 -2.99 14.44 11.17
CA LEU A 153 -2.54 13.27 10.40
C LEU A 153 -1.22 13.62 9.68
N PRO A 154 -0.10 12.90 9.94
CA PRO A 154 1.17 13.21 9.31
C PRO A 154 1.13 13.05 7.80
N ARG A 155 1.94 13.82 7.07
CA ARG A 155 2.19 13.60 5.65
C ARG A 155 3.45 12.75 5.49
N GLY A 156 3.29 11.47 5.13
CA GLY A 156 4.38 10.56 4.79
C GLY A 156 4.28 9.21 5.51
N VAL A 157 4.51 8.12 4.77
CA VAL A 157 4.37 6.73 5.27
C VAL A 157 5.18 6.48 6.56
N PRO A 158 6.45 6.91 6.70
CA PRO A 158 7.23 6.63 7.91
C PRO A 158 6.67 7.32 9.16
N SER A 159 6.33 8.61 9.07
CA SER A 159 5.85 9.38 10.21
C SER A 159 4.45 8.95 10.67
N THR A 160 3.59 8.54 9.73
CA THR A 160 2.27 7.94 10.05
C THR A 160 2.43 6.55 10.71
N ALA A 161 3.40 5.74 10.28
CA ALA A 161 3.68 4.44 10.88
C ALA A 161 4.27 4.55 12.29
N GLU A 162 5.25 5.43 12.50
CA GLU A 162 5.83 5.73 13.82
C GLU A 162 4.77 6.25 14.81
N LEU A 163 3.89 7.14 14.34
CA LEU A 163 2.78 7.66 15.13
C LEU A 163 1.81 6.55 15.55
N LEU A 164 1.42 5.68 14.62
CA LEU A 164 0.54 4.54 14.90
C LEU A 164 1.18 3.57 15.91
N MET A 165 2.47 3.26 15.76
CA MET A 165 3.23 2.43 16.71
C MET A 165 3.30 3.09 18.09
N SER A 166 3.62 4.39 18.17
CA SER A 166 3.72 5.16 19.41
C SER A 166 2.39 5.21 20.16
N HIS A 167 1.29 5.50 19.45
CA HIS A 167 -0.06 5.49 20.01
C HIS A 167 -0.48 4.09 20.48
N THR A 168 -0.16 3.05 19.71
CA THR A 168 -0.48 1.65 20.06
C THR A 168 0.24 1.25 21.35
N LYS A 169 1.55 1.51 21.45
CA LYS A 169 2.37 1.25 22.64
C LYS A 169 1.89 2.01 23.89
N GLN A 170 1.43 3.26 23.73
CA GLN A 170 0.86 4.02 24.85
C GLN A 170 -0.52 3.47 25.27
N ARG A 171 -1.34 3.02 24.33
CA ARG A 171 -2.63 2.35 24.62
C ARG A 171 -2.44 1.00 25.32
N ASP A 172 -1.50 0.17 24.89
CA ASP A 172 -1.22 -1.12 25.53
C ASP A 172 -0.83 -0.95 27.00
N LYS A 173 0.07 -0.02 27.31
CA LYS A 173 0.43 0.32 28.71
C LYS A 173 -0.79 0.71 29.55
N LEU A 174 -1.65 1.57 29.03
CA LEU A 174 -2.86 2.03 29.72
C LEU A 174 -3.91 0.90 29.88
N GLN A 175 -3.99 -0.03 28.93
CA GLN A 175 -4.84 -1.22 29.06
C GLN A 175 -4.31 -2.18 30.15
N ASP A 176 -2.99 -2.34 30.27
CA ASP A 176 -2.41 -3.20 31.31
C ASP A 176 -2.50 -2.57 32.72
N GLU A 177 -2.44 -1.24 32.83
CA GLU A 177 -2.79 -0.51 34.06
C GLU A 177 -4.26 -0.73 34.47
N LEU A 178 -5.20 -0.68 33.52
CA LEU A 178 -6.62 -1.00 33.76
C LEU A 178 -6.80 -2.45 34.24
N LYS A 179 -6.21 -3.43 33.55
CA LYS A 179 -6.27 -4.85 33.94
C LYS A 179 -5.67 -5.11 35.32
N LEU A 180 -4.55 -4.45 35.65
CA LEU A 180 -3.90 -4.56 36.96
C LEU A 180 -4.82 -4.01 38.06
N LEU A 181 -5.41 -2.84 37.83
CA LEU A 181 -6.37 -2.26 38.76
C LEU A 181 -7.60 -3.17 38.93
N GLY A 182 -8.11 -3.78 37.86
CA GLY A 182 -9.21 -4.75 37.94
C GLY A 182 -8.89 -5.94 38.85
N LYS A 183 -7.69 -6.51 38.71
CA LYS A 183 -7.19 -7.60 39.59
C LYS A 183 -7.05 -7.15 41.05
N GLN A 184 -6.54 -5.93 41.29
CA GLN A 184 -6.44 -5.36 42.63
C GLN A 184 -7.81 -5.17 43.28
N GLY A 185 -8.79 -4.65 42.53
CA GLY A 185 -10.16 -4.44 43.03
C GLY A 185 -10.90 -5.75 43.30
N ALA A 186 -10.77 -6.75 42.43
CA ALA A 186 -11.33 -8.09 42.66
C ALA A 186 -10.70 -8.77 43.90
N THR A 187 -9.40 -8.60 44.10
CA THR A 187 -8.69 -9.09 45.30
C THR A 187 -9.22 -8.40 46.56
N LEU A 188 -9.36 -7.07 46.53
CA LEU A 188 -9.88 -6.28 47.65
C LEU A 188 -11.34 -6.66 47.99
N LEU A 189 -12.19 -6.87 46.98
CA LEU A 189 -13.56 -7.35 47.17
C LEU A 189 -13.58 -8.71 47.89
N SER A 190 -12.74 -9.66 47.45
CA SER A 190 -12.58 -10.97 48.10
C SER A 190 -12.11 -10.84 49.55
N CYS A 191 -11.13 -9.97 49.85
CA CYS A 191 -10.68 -9.71 51.22
C CYS A 191 -11.78 -9.12 52.12
N ILE A 192 -12.69 -8.30 51.58
CA ILE A 192 -13.84 -7.77 52.32
C ILE A 192 -14.88 -8.88 52.58
N GLN A 193 -15.03 -9.82 51.65
CA GLN A 193 -15.99 -10.94 51.68
C GLN A 193 -15.51 -12.19 52.44
N GLU A 194 -14.20 -12.36 52.69
CA GLU A 194 -13.61 -13.50 53.42
C GLU A 194 -14.37 -13.96 54.70
N PRO A 195 -14.92 -13.05 55.55
CA PRO A 195 -15.67 -13.48 56.74
C PRO A 195 -16.91 -14.32 56.45
N GLY A 196 -17.49 -14.24 55.24
CA GLY A 196 -18.60 -15.09 54.81
C GLY A 196 -18.15 -16.40 54.15
N THR A 197 -16.98 -16.44 53.53
CA THR A 197 -16.52 -17.63 52.77
C THR A 197 -15.88 -18.70 53.65
N LYS A 198 -15.28 -18.31 54.79
CA LYS A 198 -14.63 -19.24 55.74
C LYS A 198 -15.61 -19.89 56.74
N SER A 199 -16.85 -19.44 56.79
CA SER A 199 -17.91 -20.04 57.63
C SER A 199 -19.30 -19.80 57.01
N PRO A 200 -19.93 -20.78 56.34
CA PRO A 200 -21.18 -20.59 55.59
C PRO A 200 -22.40 -20.10 56.40
N THR A 201 -22.35 -20.20 57.73
CA THR A 201 -23.40 -19.75 58.65
C THR A 201 -23.29 -18.26 59.03
N ARG A 202 -22.19 -17.58 58.70
CA ARG A 202 -21.90 -16.21 59.10
C ARG A 202 -22.39 -15.20 58.07
N LYS A 203 -23.46 -14.49 58.39
CA LYS A 203 -23.91 -13.31 57.62
C LYS A 203 -22.89 -12.17 57.75
N LEU A 204 -22.64 -11.43 56.67
CA LEU A 204 -21.84 -10.20 56.69
C LEU A 204 -22.51 -9.15 57.58
N ASN A 205 -21.72 -8.35 58.31
CA ASN A 205 -22.26 -7.24 59.07
C ASN A 205 -22.60 -6.03 58.14
N PRO A 206 -23.46 -5.08 58.56
CA PRO A 206 -23.90 -3.99 57.69
C PRO A 206 -22.75 -3.16 57.09
N ASN A 207 -21.69 -2.93 57.88
CA ASN A 207 -20.51 -2.18 57.44
C ASN A 207 -19.70 -2.94 56.36
N GLN A 208 -19.65 -4.28 56.43
CA GLN A 208 -19.08 -5.11 55.38
C GLN A 208 -19.94 -5.08 54.11
N LEU A 209 -21.28 -5.13 54.24
CA LEU A 209 -22.20 -5.06 53.11
C LEU A 209 -22.11 -3.72 52.37
N GLU A 210 -22.02 -2.59 53.08
CA GLU A 210 -21.84 -1.25 52.49
C GLU A 210 -20.47 -1.11 51.79
N ASN A 211 -19.42 -1.69 52.39
CA ASN A 211 -18.08 -1.74 51.79
C ASN A 211 -18.08 -2.60 50.50
N VAL A 212 -18.76 -3.76 50.50
CA VAL A 212 -18.97 -4.61 49.31
C VAL A 212 -19.69 -3.83 48.21
N ALA A 213 -20.87 -3.28 48.50
CA ALA A 213 -21.66 -2.53 47.51
C ALA A 213 -20.93 -1.29 46.96
N THR A 214 -20.03 -0.69 47.76
CA THR A 214 -19.18 0.41 47.32
C THR A 214 -18.03 -0.07 46.43
N MET A 215 -17.40 -1.19 46.77
CA MET A 215 -16.33 -1.81 45.98
C MET A 215 -16.84 -2.33 44.63
N GLU A 216 -18.01 -2.98 44.61
CA GLU A 216 -18.70 -3.44 43.39
C GLU A 216 -19.05 -2.26 42.47
N ARG A 217 -19.57 -1.15 43.02
CA ARG A 217 -19.86 0.07 42.26
C ARG A 217 -18.60 0.68 41.62
N LEU A 218 -17.45 0.61 42.31
CA LEU A 218 -16.16 1.08 41.76
C LEU A 218 -15.61 0.14 40.69
N LEU A 219 -15.84 -1.18 40.81
CA LEU A 219 -15.49 -2.16 39.78
C LEU A 219 -16.34 -1.99 38.51
N VAL A 220 -17.64 -1.70 38.63
CA VAL A 220 -18.50 -1.35 37.49
C VAL A 220 -18.00 -0.08 36.79
N GLN A 221 -17.63 0.96 37.54
CA GLN A 221 -17.06 2.19 36.95
C GLN A 221 -15.72 1.96 36.23
N LEU A 222 -14.91 1.00 36.68
CA LEU A 222 -13.69 0.59 36.00
C LEU A 222 -13.99 -0.13 34.67
N ASP A 223 -14.91 -1.09 34.67
CA ASP A 223 -15.37 -1.81 33.48
C ASP A 223 -16.01 -0.88 32.43
N GLU A 224 -16.86 0.06 32.86
CA GLU A 224 -17.41 1.11 31.99
C GLU A 224 -16.30 1.98 31.37
N THR A 225 -15.27 2.33 32.15
CA THR A 225 -14.14 3.15 31.70
C THR A 225 -13.28 2.39 30.68
N GLU A 226 -12.97 1.12 30.93
CA GLU A 226 -12.23 0.26 30.00
C GLU A 226 -12.99 0.08 28.69
N LYS A 227 -14.28 -0.31 28.75
CA LYS A 227 -15.14 -0.51 27.57
C LYS A 227 -15.24 0.75 26.71
N ALA A 228 -15.47 1.90 27.32
CA ALA A 228 -15.55 3.17 26.60
C ALA A 228 -14.23 3.56 25.94
N PHE A 229 -13.09 3.34 26.63
CA PHE A 229 -11.77 3.59 26.08
C PHE A 229 -11.47 2.65 24.90
N SER A 230 -11.74 1.36 25.00
CA SER A 230 -11.57 0.41 23.89
C SER A 230 -12.49 0.72 22.68
N GLN A 231 -13.72 1.21 22.93
CA GLN A 231 -14.64 1.69 21.88
C GLN A 231 -14.20 2.99 21.21
N PHE A 232 -13.42 3.83 21.90
CA PHE A 232 -12.80 5.03 21.33
C PHE A 232 -11.53 4.66 20.55
N TRP A 233 -10.66 3.84 21.14
CA TRP A 233 -9.42 3.36 20.54
C TRP A 233 -9.66 2.65 19.21
N SER A 234 -10.58 1.69 19.16
CA SER A 234 -10.91 0.96 17.92
C SER A 234 -11.26 1.89 16.76
N LYS A 235 -11.98 2.99 17.02
CA LYS A 235 -12.36 4.00 16.02
C LYS A 235 -11.20 4.91 15.62
N HIS A 236 -10.34 5.30 16.57
CA HIS A 236 -9.13 6.07 16.29
C HIS A 236 -8.10 5.25 15.50
N HIS A 237 -7.83 4.03 15.95
CA HIS A 237 -6.92 3.07 15.31
C HIS A 237 -7.37 2.75 13.89
N LEU A 238 -8.66 2.49 13.65
CA LEU A 238 -9.18 2.29 12.30
C LEU A 238 -8.93 3.50 11.39
N LYS A 239 -9.21 4.73 11.85
CA LYS A 239 -8.94 5.95 11.05
C LYS A 239 -7.44 6.11 10.74
N LEU A 240 -6.56 5.89 11.73
CA LEU A 240 -5.12 6.06 11.55
C LEU A 240 -4.50 4.95 10.67
N SER A 241 -4.97 3.71 10.82
CA SER A 241 -4.63 2.58 9.94
C SER A 241 -5.07 2.83 8.51
N GLN A 242 -6.30 3.33 8.29
CA GLN A 242 -6.76 3.74 6.96
C GLN A 242 -5.94 4.92 6.40
N CYS A 243 -5.50 5.85 7.24
CA CYS A 243 -4.62 6.93 6.78
C CYS A 243 -3.26 6.40 6.28
N LEU A 244 -2.68 5.43 6.99
CA LEU A 244 -1.44 4.76 6.57
C LEU A 244 -1.65 3.93 5.28
N GLN A 245 -2.78 3.22 5.17
CA GLN A 245 -3.17 2.48 3.97
C GLN A 245 -3.28 3.39 2.74
N LEU A 246 -3.96 4.54 2.88
CA LEU A 246 -4.04 5.55 1.81
C LEU A 246 -2.65 6.06 1.41
N GLN A 247 -1.80 6.44 2.37
CA GLN A 247 -0.48 6.99 2.06
C GLN A 247 0.42 5.97 1.34
N HIS A 248 0.35 4.69 1.71
CA HIS A 248 1.08 3.65 0.99
C HIS A 248 0.50 3.42 -0.41
N PHE A 249 -0.83 3.39 -0.55
CA PHE A 249 -1.48 3.32 -1.86
C PHE A 249 -1.12 4.50 -2.78
N GLU A 250 -1.12 5.72 -2.27
CA GLU A 250 -0.79 6.92 -3.05
C GLU A 250 0.70 6.99 -3.43
N HIS A 251 1.60 6.54 -2.54
CA HIS A 251 3.02 6.43 -2.85
C HIS A 251 3.28 5.40 -3.96
N ASN A 252 2.77 4.18 -3.79
CA ASN A 252 2.91 3.11 -4.77
C ASN A 252 2.23 3.47 -6.10
N PHE A 253 1.11 4.20 -6.07
CA PHE A 253 0.43 4.68 -7.28
C PHE A 253 1.32 5.62 -8.08
N CYS A 254 1.99 6.57 -7.42
CA CYS A 254 2.91 7.49 -8.10
C CYS A 254 4.16 6.78 -8.65
N GLU A 255 4.74 5.81 -7.91
CA GLU A 255 5.86 4.99 -8.40
C GLU A 255 5.45 4.21 -9.66
N VAL A 256 4.37 3.44 -9.56
CA VAL A 256 3.93 2.53 -10.62
C VAL A 256 3.39 3.27 -11.83
N LYS A 257 2.66 4.39 -11.63
CA LYS A 257 2.25 5.25 -12.74
C LYS A 257 3.47 5.80 -13.49
N LEU A 258 4.44 6.39 -12.79
CA LEU A 258 5.63 6.94 -13.43
C LEU A 258 6.40 5.86 -14.21
N ALA A 259 6.46 4.64 -13.67
CA ALA A 259 7.04 3.51 -14.39
C ALA A 259 6.25 3.17 -15.67
N LEU A 260 4.91 3.07 -15.60
CA LEU A 260 4.08 2.80 -16.79
C LEU A 260 4.13 3.92 -17.83
N ASP A 261 4.09 5.19 -17.42
CA ASP A 261 4.20 6.36 -18.31
C ASP A 261 5.55 6.35 -19.06
N ASN A 262 6.66 6.07 -18.36
CA ASN A 262 7.97 5.91 -18.98
C ASN A 262 8.01 4.74 -19.96
N LEU A 263 7.46 3.57 -19.58
CA LEU A 263 7.40 2.39 -20.43
C LEU A 263 6.58 2.63 -21.71
N LEU A 264 5.49 3.39 -21.61
CA LEU A 264 4.68 3.81 -22.76
C LEU A 264 5.44 4.80 -23.67
N ALA A 265 6.25 5.70 -23.10
CA ALA A 265 7.08 6.62 -23.86
C ALA A 265 8.23 5.91 -24.60
N GLU A 266 9.02 5.06 -23.91
CA GLU A 266 10.05 4.21 -24.51
C GLU A 266 9.46 3.31 -25.61
N GLN A 267 8.25 2.81 -25.37
CA GLN A 267 7.51 2.04 -26.36
C GLN A 267 7.10 2.89 -27.57
N ALA A 268 6.62 4.13 -27.39
CA ALA A 268 6.28 5.03 -28.49
C ALA A 268 7.48 5.34 -29.39
N GLU A 269 8.67 5.56 -28.81
CA GLU A 269 9.92 5.80 -29.55
C GLU A 269 10.40 4.60 -30.39
N PHE A 270 10.07 3.36 -29.99
CA PHE A 270 10.49 2.15 -30.69
C PHE A 270 9.81 2.01 -32.07
N THR A 271 10.50 2.44 -33.12
CA THR A 271 10.02 2.48 -34.51
C THR A 271 10.68 1.44 -35.44
N ASP A 272 11.59 0.59 -34.92
CA ASP A 272 12.26 -0.45 -35.72
C ASP A 272 11.31 -1.61 -36.07
N ILE A 273 10.92 -1.68 -37.35
CA ILE A 273 10.13 -2.77 -37.93
C ILE A 273 10.98 -3.84 -38.64
N GLY A 274 12.31 -3.70 -38.62
CA GLY A 274 13.31 -4.56 -39.24
C GLY A 274 13.53 -4.38 -40.75
N ASP A 275 14.78 -4.58 -41.15
CA ASP A 275 15.31 -4.40 -42.51
C ASP A 275 15.38 -5.70 -43.35
N SER A 276 15.14 -6.84 -42.70
CA SER A 276 15.42 -8.17 -43.25
C SER A 276 14.66 -9.24 -42.46
N VAL A 277 14.35 -10.39 -43.09
CA VAL A 277 13.71 -11.55 -42.44
C VAL A 277 14.42 -11.91 -41.13
N MET A 278 15.76 -11.94 -41.13
CA MET A 278 16.58 -12.26 -39.95
C MET A 278 16.56 -11.20 -38.83
N ARG A 279 16.26 -9.93 -39.13
CA ARG A 279 16.02 -8.90 -38.10
C ARG A 279 14.59 -9.01 -37.57
N VAL A 280 13.59 -9.15 -38.43
CA VAL A 280 12.18 -9.23 -37.99
C VAL A 280 11.90 -10.51 -37.22
N GLU A 281 12.43 -11.67 -37.62
CA GLU A 281 12.30 -12.91 -36.84
C GLU A 281 13.00 -12.82 -35.48
N ARG A 282 14.08 -12.05 -35.37
CA ARG A 282 14.72 -11.76 -34.08
C ARG A 282 13.82 -10.89 -33.21
N LEU A 283 13.23 -9.83 -33.77
CA LEU A 283 12.25 -8.98 -33.09
C LEU A 283 10.96 -9.75 -32.73
N LEU A 284 10.50 -10.73 -33.51
CA LEU A 284 9.34 -11.54 -33.12
C LEU A 284 9.69 -12.63 -32.10
N LYS A 285 10.92 -13.16 -32.14
CA LYS A 285 11.43 -14.17 -31.19
C LYS A 285 11.74 -13.56 -29.83
N GLU A 286 12.29 -12.34 -29.79
CA GLU A 286 12.43 -11.59 -28.55
C GLU A 286 11.04 -11.32 -27.96
N HIS A 287 10.08 -10.77 -28.73
CA HIS A 287 8.70 -10.51 -28.26
C HIS A 287 8.02 -11.74 -27.66
N LYS A 288 8.00 -12.87 -28.38
CA LYS A 288 7.39 -14.14 -27.91
C LYS A 288 8.13 -14.80 -26.73
N LYS A 289 9.40 -14.48 -26.50
CA LYS A 289 10.16 -14.92 -25.29
C LYS A 289 9.72 -14.14 -24.05
N LEU A 290 9.13 -12.97 -24.23
CA LEU A 290 8.72 -12.05 -23.18
C LEU A 290 7.25 -12.31 -22.79
N GLU A 291 6.36 -12.45 -23.77
CA GLU A 291 4.95 -12.79 -23.53
C GLU A 291 4.79 -14.08 -22.71
N ARG A 292 5.52 -15.15 -23.06
CA ARG A 292 5.46 -16.44 -22.36
C ARG A 292 5.99 -16.39 -20.92
N LYS A 293 6.87 -15.44 -20.59
CA LYS A 293 7.27 -15.14 -19.19
C LYS A 293 6.21 -14.33 -18.43
N GLY A 294 5.33 -13.63 -19.15
CA GLY A 294 4.11 -13.02 -18.63
C GLY A 294 3.05 -14.05 -18.25
N GLN A 295 2.70 -14.93 -19.20
CA GLN A 295 1.59 -15.89 -19.05
C GLN A 295 1.76 -16.89 -17.88
N ALA A 296 3.00 -17.17 -17.45
CA ALA A 296 3.27 -18.02 -16.27
C ALA A 296 2.67 -17.46 -14.96
N ALA A 297 2.35 -16.16 -14.89
CA ALA A 297 1.70 -15.53 -13.74
C ALA A 297 0.17 -15.38 -13.89
N LYS A 298 -0.44 -15.97 -14.94
CA LYS A 298 -1.92 -16.02 -15.09
C LYS A 298 -2.57 -17.18 -14.34
N HIS A 299 -1.80 -18.04 -13.68
CA HIS A 299 -2.35 -18.91 -12.64
C HIS A 299 -2.71 -18.06 -11.41
N PRO A 300 -3.79 -18.37 -10.67
CA PRO A 300 -4.19 -17.57 -9.52
C PRO A 300 -3.08 -17.49 -8.47
N ILE A 301 -2.78 -16.27 -8.00
CA ILE A 301 -2.04 -16.07 -6.75
C ILE A 301 -3.02 -16.29 -5.59
N GLU A 302 -3.49 -17.52 -5.47
CA GLU A 302 -4.02 -18.06 -4.22
C GLU A 302 -2.85 -18.63 -3.41
N THR A 303 -2.91 -18.46 -2.08
CA THR A 303 -1.83 -18.74 -1.10
C THR A 303 -0.64 -17.76 -1.15
N GLY A 304 -0.07 -17.44 0.02
CA GLY A 304 1.17 -16.65 0.14
C GLY A 304 1.09 -15.22 0.71
N GLY A 305 0.02 -14.82 1.41
CA GLY A 305 -0.11 -13.45 1.93
C GLY A 305 -1.16 -13.17 3.01
N SER A 306 -1.57 -14.16 3.80
CA SER A 306 -2.67 -14.03 4.78
C SER A 306 -2.30 -13.49 6.16
N ASP A 307 -1.00 -13.40 6.46
CA ASP A 307 -0.52 -13.27 7.83
C ASP A 307 -0.23 -11.81 8.19
N GLY A 308 -1.30 -11.06 8.46
CA GLY A 308 -1.20 -9.68 8.94
C GLY A 308 -2.52 -8.97 9.23
N VAL A 309 -3.62 -9.33 8.56
CA VAL A 309 -4.89 -8.54 8.60
C VAL A 309 -6.14 -9.39 8.85
N ARG A 310 -6.06 -10.43 9.70
CA ARG A 310 -7.21 -11.29 10.07
C ARG A 310 -7.30 -11.53 11.59
N ALA A 311 -7.63 -10.49 12.36
CA ALA A 311 -7.81 -10.62 13.82
C ALA A 311 -8.79 -9.60 14.50
N LEU A 312 -9.60 -8.84 13.75
CA LEU A 312 -10.51 -7.83 14.32
C LEU A 312 -11.89 -7.86 13.64
N GLY A 313 -12.82 -8.70 14.13
CA GLY A 313 -14.06 -8.95 13.39
C GLY A 313 -15.23 -9.62 14.13
N ALA A 314 -15.42 -9.40 15.44
CA ALA A 314 -16.70 -9.69 16.11
C ALA A 314 -16.83 -9.02 17.50
N LEU A 315 -17.82 -8.15 17.69
CA LEU A 315 -18.45 -7.86 18.99
C LEU A 315 -19.92 -7.47 18.77
N PRO A 316 -20.88 -7.98 19.57
CA PRO A 316 -22.31 -7.80 19.33
C PRO A 316 -22.85 -6.45 19.84
N SER A 317 -24.01 -6.05 19.31
CA SER A 317 -24.80 -4.93 19.80
C SER A 317 -25.70 -5.35 20.97
N SER A 318 -25.67 -4.63 22.09
CA SER A 318 -26.68 -4.76 23.15
C SER A 318 -26.74 -3.53 24.08
N GLY A 319 -27.96 -3.21 24.52
CA GLY A 319 -28.30 -2.61 25.84
C GLY A 319 -27.61 -1.32 26.30
N ILE A 320 -28.38 -0.22 26.36
CA ILE A 320 -28.07 0.93 27.22
C ILE A 320 -28.82 0.78 28.55
N PRO A 321 -28.12 0.79 29.71
CA PRO A 321 -28.69 1.16 30.99
C PRO A 321 -28.24 2.58 31.41
N THR A 322 -29.02 3.26 32.26
CA THR A 322 -28.81 4.69 32.59
C THR A 322 -28.62 4.97 34.08
N SER A 323 -27.41 5.32 34.51
CA SER A 323 -27.17 6.28 35.61
C SER A 323 -25.70 6.79 35.57
N GLY A 324 -25.25 7.54 36.59
CA GLY A 324 -23.87 8.04 36.72
C GLY A 324 -23.56 9.30 35.90
N GLY A 325 -23.11 10.38 36.56
CA GLY A 325 -22.82 11.67 35.91
C GLY A 325 -21.37 11.90 35.50
N THR A 326 -20.41 11.47 36.33
CA THR A 326 -18.99 11.83 36.20
C THR A 326 -18.28 11.19 35.00
N ALA A 327 -18.45 9.88 34.78
CA ALA A 327 -17.88 9.18 33.63
C ALA A 327 -18.41 9.75 32.29
N ARG A 328 -19.71 10.05 32.24
CA ARG A 328 -20.35 10.64 31.05
C ARG A 328 -19.84 12.05 30.73
N THR A 329 -19.51 12.89 31.70
CA THR A 329 -18.92 14.21 31.43
C THR A 329 -17.53 14.10 30.76
N ALA A 330 -16.67 13.21 31.26
CA ALA A 330 -15.35 12.97 30.68
C ALA A 330 -15.44 12.41 29.25
N MET A 331 -16.29 11.40 29.05
CA MET A 331 -16.53 10.81 27.72
C MET A 331 -17.23 11.79 26.77
N ALA A 332 -18.11 12.67 27.25
CA ALA A 332 -18.73 13.72 26.45
C ALA A 332 -17.69 14.74 25.95
N GLN A 333 -16.66 15.07 26.75
CA GLN A 333 -15.54 15.89 26.29
C GLN A 333 -14.76 15.18 25.15
N MET A 334 -14.37 13.92 25.33
CA MET A 334 -13.73 13.12 24.27
C MET A 334 -14.57 13.01 22.98
N LEU A 335 -15.90 12.89 23.11
CA LEU A 335 -16.81 12.80 21.97
C LEU A 335 -17.11 14.15 21.32
N SER A 336 -16.96 15.28 22.04
CA SER A 336 -17.24 16.62 21.51
C SER A 336 -16.20 17.08 20.47
N SER A 337 -14.95 16.63 20.60
CA SER A 337 -13.86 16.88 19.65
C SER A 337 -14.12 16.34 18.23
N ARG A 338 -15.16 15.51 18.04
CA ARG A 338 -15.63 15.06 16.72
C ARG A 338 -15.97 16.20 15.75
N ARG A 339 -16.21 17.43 16.24
CA ARG A 339 -16.56 18.59 15.40
C ARG A 339 -15.38 19.22 14.65
N CYS A 340 -14.13 19.01 15.06
CA CYS A 340 -12.97 19.50 14.29
C CYS A 340 -12.80 18.69 13.00
N TRP A 341 -12.71 17.37 13.16
CA TRP A 341 -12.39 16.36 12.14
C TRP A 341 -13.41 16.14 11.02
N ARG A 342 -14.46 16.97 10.92
CA ARG A 342 -15.39 16.99 9.77
C ARG A 342 -15.07 18.11 8.78
N ARG A 343 -14.23 19.09 9.15
CA ARG A 343 -13.93 20.26 8.29
C ARG A 343 -12.81 20.04 7.25
N GLU A 344 -12.03 18.97 7.38
CA GLU A 344 -10.99 18.58 6.41
C GLU A 344 -11.54 17.73 5.23
N LEU A 345 -12.85 17.74 4.99
CA LEU A 345 -13.47 17.07 3.84
C LEU A 345 -13.41 17.89 2.54
N SER A 346 -12.80 19.08 2.58
CA SER A 346 -12.41 19.83 1.38
C SER A 346 -10.94 19.60 1.07
N VAL A 347 -10.65 18.62 0.21
CA VAL A 347 -9.35 18.52 -0.46
C VAL A 347 -9.18 19.81 -1.28
N PRO A 348 -8.13 20.63 -1.05
CA PRO A 348 -7.89 21.80 -1.88
C PRO A 348 -7.57 21.32 -3.31
N PRO A 349 -8.08 21.98 -4.37
CA PRO A 349 -7.72 21.62 -5.73
C PRO A 349 -6.20 21.70 -5.89
N ALA A 350 -5.62 20.69 -6.56
CA ALA A 350 -4.19 20.62 -6.76
C ALA A 350 -3.69 21.90 -7.45
N GLN A 351 -2.82 22.65 -6.76
CA GLN A 351 -2.22 23.84 -7.35
C GLN A 351 -1.35 23.42 -8.52
N SER A 352 -1.60 24.02 -9.68
CA SER A 352 -0.89 23.71 -10.93
C SER A 352 0.58 24.15 -10.81
N ALA A 353 1.46 23.21 -10.46
CA ALA A 353 2.89 23.38 -10.64
C ALA A 353 3.15 23.55 -12.15
N THR A 354 3.72 24.69 -12.54
CA THR A 354 4.14 24.92 -13.93
C THR A 354 5.22 23.92 -14.31
N PRO A 355 5.15 23.28 -15.49
CA PRO A 355 6.15 22.31 -15.90
C PRO A 355 7.50 23.02 -16.06
N ALA A 356 8.49 22.61 -15.28
CA ALA A 356 9.88 22.99 -15.53
C ALA A 356 10.35 22.30 -16.81
N THR A 357 10.88 23.06 -17.76
CA THR A 357 11.32 22.54 -19.06
C THR A 357 12.41 21.47 -18.86
N PRO A 358 12.21 20.22 -19.32
CA PRO A 358 13.24 19.21 -19.22
C PRO A 358 14.40 19.56 -20.17
N SER A 359 15.63 19.59 -19.64
CA SER A 359 16.83 19.66 -20.46
C SER A 359 16.96 18.40 -21.33
N PRO A 360 17.47 18.49 -22.57
CA PRO A 360 17.55 17.34 -23.46
C PRO A 360 18.53 16.29 -22.94
N VAL A 361 18.00 15.13 -22.57
CA VAL A 361 18.77 13.92 -22.28
C VAL A 361 19.27 13.34 -23.63
N PRO A 362 20.54 12.93 -23.78
CA PRO A 362 21.02 12.33 -25.01
C PRO A 362 20.33 10.98 -25.29
N PRO A 363 20.04 10.64 -26.55
CA PRO A 363 19.29 9.43 -26.89
C PRO A 363 20.07 8.15 -26.51
N PRO A 364 19.38 7.11 -26.01
CA PRO A 364 20.03 5.85 -25.65
C PRO A 364 20.56 5.09 -26.89
N PRO A 365 21.56 4.20 -26.73
CA PRO A 365 22.15 3.45 -27.83
C PRO A 365 21.17 2.45 -28.47
N ARG A 366 21.32 2.21 -29.78
CA ARG A 366 20.33 1.52 -30.63
C ARG A 366 20.01 0.07 -30.21
N ALA A 367 18.79 -0.10 -29.67
CA ALA A 367 17.83 -1.15 -30.01
C ALA A 367 18.26 -2.65 -29.95
N SER A 368 18.51 -3.14 -28.74
CA SER A 368 17.83 -4.37 -28.29
C SER A 368 16.51 -3.99 -27.58
N TRP A 369 15.72 -4.92 -27.06
CA TRP A 369 14.71 -4.61 -26.02
C TRP A 369 15.29 -4.87 -24.61
N PRO A 370 15.76 -3.86 -23.86
CA PRO A 370 16.33 -4.04 -22.53
C PRO A 370 15.27 -3.97 -21.42
N ILE A 371 14.16 -3.30 -21.73
CA ILE A 371 13.14 -2.74 -20.83
C ILE A 371 12.26 -3.81 -20.16
N VAL A 372 12.22 -5.02 -20.70
CA VAL A 372 11.01 -5.86 -20.59
C VAL A 372 10.91 -6.66 -19.28
N GLY A 373 11.99 -6.75 -18.51
CA GLY A 373 11.89 -7.18 -17.11
C GLY A 373 11.10 -6.18 -16.27
N ILE A 374 11.46 -4.90 -16.40
CA ILE A 374 10.83 -3.76 -15.71
C ILE A 374 9.38 -3.61 -16.17
N ALA A 375 9.12 -3.73 -17.48
CA ALA A 375 7.76 -3.67 -18.04
C ALA A 375 6.81 -4.67 -17.37
N LYS A 376 7.25 -5.92 -17.19
CA LYS A 376 6.42 -6.95 -16.56
C LYS A 376 6.16 -6.62 -15.08
N GLU A 377 7.20 -6.27 -14.34
CA GLU A 377 7.10 -5.97 -12.90
C GLU A 377 6.15 -4.79 -12.64
N SER A 378 6.24 -3.72 -13.43
CA SER A 378 5.36 -2.56 -13.33
C SER A 378 3.90 -2.89 -13.61
N LEU A 379 3.60 -3.74 -14.61
CA LEU A 379 2.22 -4.18 -14.89
C LEU A 379 1.67 -5.08 -13.76
N GLU A 380 2.46 -6.01 -13.23
CA GLU A 380 2.05 -6.86 -12.10
C GLU A 380 1.80 -6.03 -10.84
N LYS A 381 2.67 -5.05 -10.54
CA LYS A 381 2.48 -4.07 -9.48
C LYS A 381 1.21 -3.23 -9.68
N ALA A 382 0.92 -2.76 -10.89
CA ALA A 382 -0.25 -1.95 -11.20
C ALA A 382 -1.57 -2.70 -11.00
N GLN A 383 -1.63 -3.94 -11.49
CA GLN A 383 -2.81 -4.80 -11.34
C GLN A 383 -3.06 -5.16 -9.87
N LEU A 384 -2.01 -5.52 -9.14
CA LEU A 384 -2.09 -5.78 -7.69
C LEU A 384 -2.54 -4.53 -6.91
N LEU A 385 -2.00 -3.36 -7.23
CA LEU A 385 -2.35 -2.11 -6.56
C LEU A 385 -3.79 -1.68 -6.85
N ALA A 386 -4.30 -1.88 -8.07
CA ALA A 386 -5.70 -1.66 -8.41
C ALA A 386 -6.63 -2.55 -7.58
N VAL A 387 -6.29 -3.84 -7.41
CA VAL A 387 -7.02 -4.80 -6.57
C VAL A 387 -6.97 -4.43 -5.08
N ILE A 388 -5.84 -3.95 -4.56
CA ILE A 388 -5.72 -3.44 -3.18
C ILE A 388 -6.66 -2.24 -2.98
N GLY A 389 -6.72 -1.31 -3.94
CA GLY A 389 -7.65 -0.19 -3.88
C GLY A 389 -9.13 -0.61 -3.97
N ASP A 390 -9.46 -1.64 -4.75
CA ASP A 390 -10.81 -2.24 -4.74
C ASP A 390 -11.17 -2.82 -3.36
N GLN A 391 -10.23 -3.49 -2.68
CA GLN A 391 -10.43 -3.99 -1.32
C GLN A 391 -10.67 -2.86 -0.31
N PHE A 392 -9.98 -1.72 -0.46
CA PHE A 392 -10.23 -0.53 0.36
C PHE A 392 -11.62 0.07 0.08
N ILE A 393 -12.06 0.11 -1.19
CA ILE A 393 -13.41 0.55 -1.56
C ILE A 393 -14.48 -0.37 -0.96
N GLN A 394 -14.28 -1.70 -1.04
CA GLN A 394 -15.20 -2.71 -0.49
C GLN A 394 -15.27 -2.68 1.04
N SER A 395 -14.16 -2.40 1.74
CA SER A 395 -14.11 -2.25 3.20
C SER A 395 -14.51 -0.87 3.72
N HIS A 396 -15.18 -0.06 2.88
CA HIS A 396 -15.67 1.29 3.21
C HIS A 396 -14.58 2.23 3.75
N HIS A 397 -13.41 2.22 3.13
CA HIS A 397 -12.32 3.15 3.44
C HIS A 397 -12.76 4.61 3.26
N TYR A 398 -12.41 5.50 4.19
CA TYR A 398 -12.89 6.90 4.20
C TYR A 398 -12.51 7.76 2.97
N ALA A 399 -11.67 7.21 2.08
CA ALA A 399 -11.08 7.87 0.92
C ALA A 399 -11.40 7.12 -0.38
N ALA A 400 -12.42 6.25 -0.39
CA ALA A 400 -12.83 5.44 -1.53
C ALA A 400 -13.00 6.27 -2.82
N ASP A 401 -13.48 7.51 -2.72
CA ASP A 401 -13.70 8.41 -3.86
C ASP A 401 -12.41 8.99 -4.46
N SER A 402 -11.30 9.01 -3.71
CA SER A 402 -9.95 9.34 -4.21
C SER A 402 -9.20 8.10 -4.73
N ILE A 403 -9.44 6.94 -4.10
CA ILE A 403 -8.84 5.65 -4.48
C ILE A 403 -9.42 5.15 -5.81
N ARG A 404 -10.75 5.23 -5.99
CA ARG A 404 -11.47 4.73 -7.18
C ARG A 404 -10.93 5.24 -8.52
N PRO A 405 -10.77 6.56 -8.77
CA PRO A 405 -10.23 7.04 -10.05
C PRO A 405 -8.81 6.53 -10.30
N LYS A 406 -7.96 6.47 -9.26
CA LYS A 406 -6.59 5.95 -9.36
C LYS A 406 -6.55 4.45 -9.72
N CYS A 407 -7.47 3.64 -9.20
CA CYS A 407 -7.64 2.24 -9.62
C CYS A 407 -8.09 2.11 -11.08
N VAL A 408 -8.94 3.01 -11.57
CA VAL A 408 -9.39 3.03 -12.97
C VAL A 408 -8.24 3.45 -13.90
N GLU A 409 -7.48 4.48 -13.53
CA GLU A 409 -6.30 4.97 -14.24
C GLU A 409 -5.20 3.88 -14.37
N LEU A 410 -4.87 3.16 -13.29
CA LEU A 410 -3.92 2.04 -13.34
C LEU A 410 -4.34 0.93 -14.33
N ARG A 411 -5.64 0.63 -14.44
CA ARG A 411 -6.15 -0.37 -15.40
C ARG A 411 -6.04 0.14 -16.84
N HIS A 412 -6.41 1.39 -17.10
CA HIS A 412 -6.26 1.99 -18.42
C HIS A 412 -4.78 2.02 -18.87
N LEU A 413 -3.84 2.41 -18.01
CA LEU A 413 -2.41 2.37 -18.34
C LEU A 413 -1.90 0.95 -18.66
N CYS A 414 -2.43 -0.08 -17.99
CA CYS A 414 -2.13 -1.48 -18.33
C CYS A 414 -2.73 -1.88 -19.70
N ASP A 415 -3.99 -1.54 -19.93
CA ASP A 415 -4.71 -1.88 -21.16
C ASP A 415 -4.09 -1.17 -22.37
N ASP A 416 -3.73 0.11 -22.25
CA ASP A 416 -3.04 0.89 -23.28
C ASP A 416 -1.66 0.29 -23.60
N PHE A 417 -0.87 -0.11 -22.58
CA PHE A 417 0.40 -0.82 -22.79
C PHE A 417 0.20 -2.15 -23.55
N PHE A 418 -0.80 -2.95 -23.16
CA PHE A 418 -1.12 -4.18 -23.90
C PHE A 418 -1.58 -3.91 -25.34
N ASN A 419 -2.39 -2.88 -25.56
CA ASN A 419 -2.90 -2.49 -26.87
C ASN A 419 -1.78 -2.02 -27.79
N GLU A 420 -0.89 -1.12 -27.33
CA GLU A 420 0.29 -0.69 -28.09
C GLU A 420 1.28 -1.84 -28.34
N ASN A 421 1.42 -2.76 -27.37
CA ASN A 421 2.34 -3.89 -27.53
C ASN A 421 1.82 -4.90 -28.56
N LYS A 422 0.49 -5.08 -28.61
CA LYS A 422 -0.17 -5.86 -29.65
C LYS A 422 -0.06 -5.18 -31.03
N LYS A 423 -0.34 -3.87 -31.14
CA LYS A 423 -0.18 -3.13 -32.41
C LYS A 423 1.23 -3.30 -33.00
N LYS A 424 2.27 -3.22 -32.17
CA LYS A 424 3.67 -3.43 -32.59
C LYS A 424 3.95 -4.88 -33.00
N TYR A 425 3.39 -5.86 -32.30
CA TYR A 425 3.44 -7.26 -32.73
C TYR A 425 2.81 -7.46 -34.12
N ASP A 426 1.59 -6.94 -34.32
CA ASP A 426 0.84 -7.06 -35.57
C ASP A 426 1.57 -6.36 -36.75
N ILE A 427 2.27 -5.25 -36.49
CA ILE A 427 3.13 -4.56 -37.47
C ILE A 427 4.38 -5.38 -37.81
N LEU A 428 5.06 -5.95 -36.81
CA LEU A 428 6.23 -6.81 -37.03
C LEU A 428 5.87 -8.09 -37.79
N GLU A 429 4.71 -8.68 -37.54
CA GLU A 429 4.24 -9.87 -38.26
C GLU A 429 3.94 -9.57 -39.74
N LYS A 430 3.36 -8.39 -40.04
CA LYS A 430 3.22 -7.91 -41.43
C LYS A 430 4.56 -7.59 -42.10
N SER A 431 5.50 -6.99 -41.36
CA SER A 431 6.86 -6.71 -41.85
C SER A 431 7.60 -8.01 -42.23
N LEU A 432 7.45 -9.05 -41.40
CA LEU A 432 8.04 -10.37 -41.67
C LEU A 432 7.48 -10.97 -42.96
N GLU A 433 6.18 -10.88 -43.20
CA GLU A 433 5.59 -11.41 -44.43
C GLU A 433 6.04 -10.61 -45.67
N LEU A 434 6.06 -9.28 -45.60
CA LEU A 434 6.62 -8.44 -46.67
C LEU A 434 8.06 -8.84 -47.01
N HIS A 435 8.94 -8.93 -46.01
CA HIS A 435 10.34 -9.32 -46.22
C HIS A 435 10.47 -10.73 -46.78
N ARG A 436 9.61 -11.68 -46.39
CA ARG A 436 9.57 -13.03 -46.97
C ARG A 436 9.14 -13.03 -48.44
N GLN A 437 8.18 -12.20 -48.83
CA GLN A 437 7.78 -12.07 -50.23
C GLN A 437 8.89 -11.44 -51.07
N LEU A 438 9.56 -10.40 -50.57
CA LEU A 438 10.73 -9.79 -51.24
C LEU A 438 11.93 -10.76 -51.34
N ASP A 439 12.14 -11.61 -50.34
CA ASP A 439 13.16 -12.67 -50.35
C ASP A 439 12.85 -13.75 -51.40
N LYS A 440 11.59 -14.22 -51.51
CA LYS A 440 11.15 -15.11 -52.61
C LYS A 440 11.48 -14.51 -53.99
N VAL A 441 11.10 -13.25 -54.23
CA VAL A 441 11.39 -12.54 -55.48
C VAL A 441 12.91 -12.46 -55.71
N SER A 442 13.68 -12.09 -54.69
CA SER A 442 15.14 -11.94 -54.77
C SER A 442 15.84 -13.24 -55.19
N ARG A 443 15.44 -14.37 -54.57
CA ARG A 443 15.93 -15.72 -54.87
C ARG A 443 15.54 -16.19 -56.26
N TRP A 444 14.31 -15.91 -56.71
CA TRP A 444 13.89 -16.22 -58.09
C TRP A 444 14.75 -15.46 -59.10
N CYS A 445 14.98 -14.15 -58.88
CA CYS A 445 15.87 -13.36 -59.72
C CYS A 445 17.31 -13.90 -59.73
N GLU A 446 17.83 -14.40 -58.60
CA GLU A 446 19.15 -15.02 -58.51
C GLU A 446 19.24 -16.37 -59.26
N ALA A 447 18.24 -17.24 -59.12
CA ALA A 447 18.14 -18.46 -59.90
C ALA A 447 18.06 -18.16 -61.41
N GLY A 448 17.32 -17.12 -61.80
CA GLY A 448 17.19 -16.68 -63.18
C GLY A 448 18.50 -16.11 -63.76
N ILE A 449 19.21 -15.28 -62.99
CA ILE A 449 20.54 -14.78 -63.36
C ILE A 449 21.54 -15.94 -63.47
N TYR A 450 21.49 -16.91 -62.56
CA TYR A 450 22.36 -18.10 -62.62
C TYR A 450 22.06 -18.96 -63.86
N LEU A 451 20.79 -19.18 -64.19
CA LEU A 451 20.39 -19.87 -65.42
C LEU A 451 20.95 -19.13 -66.65
N LEU A 452 20.71 -17.82 -66.76
CA LEU A 452 21.21 -16.98 -67.85
C LEU A 452 22.74 -16.98 -67.96
N ALA A 453 23.47 -17.03 -66.84
CA ALA A 453 24.93 -17.12 -66.81
C ALA A 453 25.45 -18.53 -67.17
N SER A 454 24.70 -19.59 -66.84
CA SER A 454 25.05 -20.98 -67.19
C SER A 454 24.93 -21.29 -68.69
N GLN A 455 24.28 -20.41 -69.45
CA GLN A 455 24.13 -20.48 -70.90
C GLN A 455 25.44 -20.13 -71.65
N ALA A 456 26.45 -20.98 -71.50
CA ALA A 456 27.76 -20.88 -72.14
C ALA A 456 27.67 -20.88 -73.68
N VAL A 457 28.40 -19.96 -74.32
CA VAL A 457 28.28 -19.63 -75.76
C VAL A 457 28.48 -20.86 -76.66
N ASP A 458 29.39 -21.76 -76.30
CA ASP A 458 29.81 -22.91 -77.11
C ASP A 458 28.69 -23.92 -77.34
N LYS A 459 27.69 -23.98 -76.46
CA LYS A 459 26.53 -24.88 -76.60
C LYS A 459 25.55 -24.47 -77.69
N TYR A 460 25.61 -23.23 -78.20
CA TYR A 460 24.66 -22.69 -79.18
C TYR A 460 25.09 -22.83 -80.65
N GLN A 461 26.14 -23.62 -80.90
CA GLN A 461 26.60 -23.95 -82.26
C GLN A 461 25.76 -25.06 -82.92
N SER A 462 25.01 -25.84 -82.13
CA SER A 462 24.03 -26.82 -82.61
C SER A 462 22.60 -26.32 -82.45
N ARG A 463 21.66 -26.93 -83.18
CA ARG A 463 20.25 -26.56 -83.15
C ARG A 463 19.58 -27.04 -81.87
N GLU A 464 19.92 -28.26 -81.49
CA GLU A 464 19.46 -28.94 -80.29
C GLU A 464 19.84 -28.13 -79.03
N GLY A 465 21.04 -27.52 -79.02
CA GLY A 465 21.46 -26.63 -77.93
C GLY A 465 20.66 -25.32 -77.83
N VAL A 466 20.18 -24.77 -78.96
CA VAL A 466 19.30 -23.59 -78.98
C VAL A 466 17.89 -23.96 -78.53
N ASP A 467 17.34 -25.05 -79.06
CA ASP A 467 15.98 -25.52 -78.74
C ASP A 467 15.85 -25.95 -77.25
N VAL A 468 16.89 -26.58 -76.69
CA VAL A 468 16.97 -26.87 -75.23
C VAL A 468 16.98 -25.59 -74.40
N ALA A 469 17.82 -24.59 -74.72
CA ALA A 469 17.89 -23.38 -73.91
C ALA A 469 16.67 -22.44 -74.05
N LEU A 470 15.89 -22.56 -75.13
CA LEU A 470 14.56 -21.97 -75.22
C LEU A 470 13.59 -22.68 -74.27
N THR A 471 13.60 -24.02 -74.26
CA THR A 471 12.79 -24.84 -73.34
C THR A 471 13.12 -24.54 -71.87
N ASP A 472 14.41 -24.43 -71.51
CA ASP A 472 14.87 -24.08 -70.17
C ASP A 472 14.40 -22.68 -69.73
N ILE A 473 14.41 -21.70 -70.65
CA ILE A 473 13.90 -20.35 -70.38
C ILE A 473 12.38 -20.36 -70.17
N GLU A 474 11.64 -21.07 -71.02
CA GLU A 474 10.18 -21.09 -70.97
C GLU A 474 9.68 -21.84 -69.71
N ALA A 475 10.30 -22.98 -69.38
CA ALA A 475 10.06 -23.68 -68.12
C ALA A 475 10.41 -22.80 -66.90
N PHE A 476 11.53 -22.08 -66.92
CA PHE A 476 11.90 -21.18 -65.83
C PHE A 476 10.93 -20.00 -65.68
N LEU A 477 10.46 -19.41 -66.79
CA LEU A 477 9.48 -18.32 -66.75
C LEU A 477 8.11 -18.79 -66.25
N ASP A 478 7.72 -20.05 -66.48
CA ASP A 478 6.51 -20.62 -65.89
C ASP A 478 6.60 -20.83 -64.37
N THR A 479 7.80 -21.07 -63.81
CA THR A 479 7.97 -21.12 -62.34
C THR A 479 7.55 -19.82 -61.65
N ALA A 480 7.64 -18.65 -62.31
CA ALA A 480 7.20 -17.37 -61.74
C ALA A 480 5.70 -17.37 -61.40
N LYS A 481 4.90 -18.14 -62.14
CA LYS A 481 3.46 -18.32 -61.93
C LYS A 481 3.19 -19.30 -60.77
N GLU A 482 3.92 -20.41 -60.75
CA GLU A 482 3.85 -21.43 -59.70
C GLU A 482 4.26 -20.88 -58.32
N TYR A 483 5.35 -20.11 -58.26
CA TYR A 483 5.83 -19.40 -57.07
C TYR A 483 4.91 -18.25 -56.62
N GLN A 484 3.88 -17.91 -57.39
CA GLN A 484 2.93 -16.82 -57.12
C GLN A 484 3.64 -15.50 -56.79
N LEU A 485 4.62 -15.11 -57.62
CA LEU A 485 5.39 -13.89 -57.39
C LEU A 485 4.46 -12.66 -57.40
N PRO A 486 4.30 -11.95 -56.27
CA PRO A 486 3.30 -10.89 -56.15
C PRO A 486 3.65 -9.70 -57.04
N SER A 487 2.63 -9.09 -57.65
CA SER A 487 2.87 -7.95 -58.56
C SER A 487 3.34 -6.70 -57.78
N PRO A 488 4.10 -5.77 -58.40
CA PRO A 488 4.56 -4.56 -57.71
C PRO A 488 3.41 -3.78 -57.04
N LYS A 489 2.28 -3.61 -57.76
CA LYS A 489 1.08 -2.92 -57.24
C LYS A 489 0.46 -3.64 -56.07
N GLU A 490 0.48 -4.96 -56.08
CA GLU A 490 -0.09 -5.80 -55.03
C GLU A 490 0.72 -5.72 -53.74
N ILE A 491 2.06 -5.72 -53.81
CA ILE A 491 2.91 -5.45 -52.63
C ILE A 491 2.60 -4.05 -52.06
N TYR A 492 2.56 -3.00 -52.90
CA TYR A 492 2.28 -1.65 -52.40
C TYR A 492 0.89 -1.54 -51.76
N ASN A 493 -0.15 -2.15 -52.35
CA ASN A 493 -1.51 -2.12 -51.83
C ASN A 493 -1.70 -2.97 -50.55
N GLN A 494 -1.02 -4.11 -50.42
CA GLN A 494 -1.16 -5.00 -49.26
C GLN A 494 -0.40 -4.48 -48.02
N PHE A 495 0.73 -3.80 -48.22
CA PHE A 495 1.65 -3.43 -47.15
C PHE A 495 1.78 -1.92 -46.90
N GLU A 496 0.98 -1.07 -47.55
CA GLU A 496 1.03 0.41 -47.47
C GLU A 496 1.29 0.96 -46.05
N LEU A 497 0.52 0.46 -45.07
CA LEU A 497 0.57 0.89 -43.66
C LEU A 497 1.87 0.57 -42.91
N ILE A 498 2.80 -0.19 -43.50
CA ILE A 498 4.11 -0.54 -42.89
C ILE A 498 5.30 -0.12 -43.75
N LEU A 499 5.10 0.59 -44.86
CA LEU A 499 6.17 1.01 -45.78
C LEU A 499 6.93 2.24 -45.25
N THR A 500 7.81 2.03 -44.27
CA THR A 500 8.84 3.00 -43.90
C THR A 500 9.76 3.31 -45.10
N PRO A 501 10.46 4.45 -45.13
CA PRO A 501 11.31 4.83 -46.26
C PRO A 501 12.33 3.76 -46.67
N ASP A 502 12.99 3.13 -45.70
CA ASP A 502 14.01 2.10 -45.94
C ASP A 502 13.41 0.80 -46.50
N VAL A 503 12.29 0.33 -45.92
CA VAL A 503 11.58 -0.87 -46.41
C VAL A 503 10.99 -0.63 -47.80
N LYS A 504 10.48 0.59 -48.05
CA LYS A 504 9.99 1.02 -49.37
C LYS A 504 11.12 1.04 -50.42
N ALA A 505 12.29 1.57 -50.07
CA ALA A 505 13.46 1.58 -50.95
C ALA A 505 13.97 0.15 -51.25
N ASN A 506 13.98 -0.74 -50.25
CA ASN A 506 14.32 -2.15 -50.46
C ASN A 506 13.31 -2.85 -51.38
N ALA A 507 12.00 -2.64 -51.15
CA ALA A 507 10.94 -3.19 -52.02
C ALA A 507 11.09 -2.69 -53.46
N GLN A 508 11.34 -1.38 -53.67
CA GLN A 508 11.60 -0.81 -54.99
C GLN A 508 12.81 -1.47 -55.68
N LYS A 509 13.93 -1.64 -54.96
CA LYS A 509 15.16 -2.28 -55.48
C LYS A 509 14.94 -3.73 -55.90
N VAL A 510 14.22 -4.51 -55.09
CA VAL A 510 13.92 -5.93 -55.39
C VAL A 510 12.96 -6.05 -56.57
N LEU A 511 11.92 -5.21 -56.64
CA LEU A 511 10.96 -5.21 -57.74
C LEU A 511 11.55 -4.69 -59.06
N GLN A 512 12.50 -3.75 -59.01
CA GLN A 512 13.26 -3.33 -60.19
C GLN A 512 14.11 -4.50 -60.72
N LYS A 513 14.87 -5.18 -59.86
CA LYS A 513 15.66 -6.38 -60.21
C LYS A 513 14.80 -7.46 -60.89
N LEU A 514 13.54 -7.63 -60.47
CA LEU A 514 12.58 -8.53 -61.12
C LEU A 514 12.26 -8.11 -62.56
N GLY A 515 11.95 -6.83 -62.78
CA GLY A 515 11.70 -6.28 -64.12
C GLY A 515 12.93 -6.40 -65.03
N ASP A 516 14.10 -6.04 -64.52
CA ASP A 516 15.38 -6.11 -65.25
C ASP A 516 15.68 -7.55 -65.71
N VAL A 517 15.53 -8.53 -64.81
CA VAL A 517 15.76 -9.95 -65.12
C VAL A 517 14.74 -10.48 -66.13
N GLN A 518 13.46 -10.10 -66.01
CA GLN A 518 12.43 -10.45 -67.01
C GLN A 518 12.74 -9.85 -68.39
N GLU A 519 13.23 -8.62 -68.47
CA GLU A 519 13.63 -7.99 -69.73
C GLU A 519 14.86 -8.69 -70.35
N ILE A 520 15.83 -9.12 -69.54
CA ILE A 520 16.99 -9.92 -70.00
C ILE A 520 16.52 -11.27 -70.56
N PHE A 521 15.59 -11.96 -69.90
CA PHE A 521 15.00 -13.20 -70.42
C PHE A 521 14.30 -12.98 -71.77
N GLN A 522 13.48 -11.93 -71.91
CA GLN A 522 12.83 -11.59 -73.18
C GLN A 522 13.85 -11.30 -74.28
N LYS A 523 14.90 -10.51 -73.99
CA LYS A 523 16.02 -10.23 -74.92
C LYS A 523 16.75 -11.52 -75.32
N ARG A 524 16.96 -12.44 -74.39
CA ARG A 524 17.64 -13.73 -74.63
C ARG A 524 16.79 -14.67 -75.48
N GLN A 525 15.50 -14.83 -75.16
CA GLN A 525 14.54 -15.65 -75.93
C GLN A 525 14.41 -15.12 -77.37
N MET A 526 14.25 -13.79 -77.55
CA MET A 526 14.25 -13.16 -78.88
C MET A 526 15.55 -13.38 -79.67
N SER A 527 16.70 -13.50 -79.00
CA SER A 527 17.99 -13.78 -79.64
C SER A 527 18.10 -15.25 -80.07
N LEU A 528 17.76 -16.18 -79.18
CA LEU A 528 17.77 -17.62 -79.44
C LEU A 528 16.77 -18.00 -80.55
N MET A 529 15.54 -17.46 -80.53
CA MET A 529 14.56 -17.64 -81.61
C MET A 529 15.11 -17.17 -82.98
N LYS A 530 15.86 -16.05 -83.01
CA LYS A 530 16.53 -15.55 -84.23
C LYS A 530 17.71 -16.43 -84.67
N LEU A 531 18.32 -17.19 -83.77
CA LEU A 531 19.37 -18.17 -84.11
C LEU A 531 18.75 -19.46 -84.65
N ALA A 532 17.71 -20.00 -84.01
CA ALA A 532 16.94 -21.15 -84.52
C ALA A 532 16.37 -20.88 -85.93
N ALA A 533 15.81 -19.69 -86.15
CA ALA A 533 15.31 -19.24 -87.46
C ALA A 533 16.41 -19.09 -88.54
N ARG A 534 17.70 -19.01 -88.16
CA ARG A 534 18.84 -19.01 -89.09
C ARG A 534 19.32 -20.43 -89.40
N GLN A 535 19.32 -21.32 -88.40
CA GLN A 535 19.74 -22.72 -88.54
C GLN A 535 18.69 -23.60 -89.26
N THR A 536 17.46 -23.12 -89.44
CA THR A 536 16.39 -23.78 -90.22
C THR A 536 16.46 -23.51 -91.74
N ARG A 537 17.43 -22.73 -92.23
CA ARG A 537 17.58 -22.48 -93.67
C ARG A 537 18.30 -23.66 -94.36
N PRO A 538 17.81 -24.20 -95.50
CA PRO A 538 18.47 -25.30 -96.18
C PRO A 538 19.90 -24.96 -96.61
N VAL A 539 20.84 -25.84 -96.30
CA VAL A 539 22.21 -25.78 -96.84
C VAL A 539 22.15 -26.18 -98.32
N GLN A 540 22.49 -25.25 -99.23
CA GLN A 540 22.69 -25.63 -100.63
C GLN A 540 23.94 -26.52 -100.75
N PRO A 541 23.86 -27.69 -101.41
CA PRO A 541 25.03 -28.52 -101.64
C PRO A 541 25.96 -27.83 -102.64
N VAL A 542 27.19 -27.53 -102.21
CA VAL A 542 28.24 -26.97 -103.07
C VAL A 542 28.94 -28.12 -103.80
N ALA A 543 28.92 -28.11 -105.13
CA ALA A 543 29.62 -29.09 -105.95
C ALA A 543 31.14 -28.76 -106.06
N PRO A 544 32.04 -29.77 -106.11
CA PRO A 544 33.49 -29.55 -106.07
C PRO A 544 34.17 -29.44 -107.45
N HIS A 545 35.31 -28.73 -107.47
CA HIS A 545 36.38 -28.73 -108.51
C HIS A 545 36.03 -28.17 -109.91
N PRO A 546 37.04 -27.87 -110.78
CA PRO A 546 38.50 -28.05 -110.64
C PRO A 546 39.34 -26.75 -110.70
N GLU A 547 40.67 -26.89 -110.54
CA GLU A 547 41.65 -25.82 -110.74
C GLU A 547 42.12 -25.73 -112.22
N SER A 548 42.42 -24.51 -112.71
CA SER A 548 43.74 -24.15 -113.30
C SER A 548 43.77 -22.73 -113.93
N SER A 549 44.98 -22.19 -114.07
CA SER A 549 45.35 -20.82 -114.50
C SER A 549 45.48 -20.69 -116.05
N PRO A 550 45.64 -19.49 -116.71
CA PRO A 550 46.72 -18.53 -116.40
C PRO A 550 46.56 -17.00 -116.70
N LYS A 551 47.20 -16.19 -115.83
CA LYS A 551 48.07 -14.98 -116.08
C LYS A 551 47.71 -13.86 -117.09
N TRP A 552 47.87 -12.61 -116.63
CA TRP A 552 48.77 -11.50 -117.10
C TRP A 552 48.85 -10.49 -115.91
N VAL A 553 49.98 -10.16 -115.26
CA VAL A 553 51.06 -9.19 -115.64
C VAL A 553 50.51 -7.76 -115.83
N SER A 554 50.93 -6.65 -115.19
CA SER A 554 51.85 -6.23 -114.07
C SER A 554 51.65 -4.68 -113.84
N PRO A 555 52.39 -3.86 -113.04
CA PRO A 555 53.53 -4.09 -112.11
C PRO A 555 53.48 -3.41 -110.69
N LYS A 556 54.47 -3.81 -109.85
CA LYS A 556 55.25 -3.14 -108.74
C LYS A 556 54.93 -1.67 -108.35
N THR A 557 55.05 -1.24 -107.08
CA THR A 557 56.23 -1.20 -106.14
C THR A 557 55.79 -1.26 -104.64
N SER A 558 56.60 -1.42 -103.57
CA SER A 558 57.98 -1.93 -103.31
C SER A 558 58.17 -2.11 -101.77
N GLN A 559 59.08 -2.99 -101.32
CA GLN A 559 59.39 -3.24 -99.89
C GLN A 559 60.57 -2.34 -99.38
N PRO A 560 60.99 -2.35 -98.08
CA PRO A 560 61.81 -3.43 -97.50
C PRO A 560 61.55 -3.74 -96.00
N SER A 561 62.42 -4.55 -95.36
CA SER A 561 62.32 -5.07 -93.98
C SER A 561 63.50 -4.65 -93.09
N ALA A 562 63.39 -4.83 -91.76
CA ALA A 562 64.26 -5.72 -90.93
C ALA A 562 64.64 -5.22 -89.51
N LEU A 563 64.98 -6.20 -88.65
CA LEU A 563 65.81 -6.15 -87.43
C LEU A 563 65.26 -5.56 -86.10
N ALA A 564 65.80 -6.13 -85.00
CA ALA A 564 65.68 -5.74 -83.59
C ALA A 564 67.12 -5.46 -83.05
N PRO A 565 67.42 -5.06 -81.77
CA PRO A 565 67.06 -5.82 -80.55
C PRO A 565 66.88 -5.04 -79.20
N LEU A 566 66.44 -5.77 -78.16
CA LEU A 566 66.72 -5.70 -76.70
C LEU A 566 66.86 -4.37 -75.87
N GLN A 567 66.40 -4.51 -74.61
CA GLN A 567 66.89 -3.93 -73.32
C GLN A 567 66.20 -2.72 -72.61
N LYS A 568 65.61 -3.06 -71.44
CA LYS A 568 65.79 -2.48 -70.07
C LYS A 568 65.42 -1.02 -69.69
N THR A 569 64.43 -0.96 -68.78
CA THR A 569 64.35 -0.22 -67.47
C THR A 569 64.18 1.32 -67.37
N SER A 570 63.39 1.66 -66.32
CA SER A 570 63.44 2.80 -65.38
C SER A 570 62.97 4.22 -65.77
N GLU A 571 61.84 4.59 -65.14
CA GLU A 571 61.60 5.83 -64.36
C GLU A 571 61.13 7.15 -65.04
N GLU A 572 60.67 8.06 -64.17
CA GLU A 572 59.78 9.24 -64.34
C GLU A 572 60.60 10.55 -64.64
N PRO A 573 60.17 11.83 -64.43
CA PRO A 573 58.89 12.40 -63.91
C PRO A 573 58.39 13.79 -64.43
N TYR A 574 57.25 14.27 -63.88
CA TYR A 574 56.75 15.67 -63.72
C TYR A 574 56.63 16.57 -65.00
N GLU A 575 55.97 17.75 -65.11
CA GLU A 575 55.16 18.70 -64.28
C GLU A 575 53.81 19.00 -65.04
N GLU A 576 52.65 19.37 -64.47
CA GLU A 576 52.13 20.57 -63.73
C GLU A 576 51.64 21.78 -64.58
N THR A 577 50.66 22.54 -64.04
CA THR A 577 49.98 23.78 -64.52
C THR A 577 48.87 23.60 -65.59
N ASP A 578 47.78 24.39 -65.70
CA ASP A 578 47.28 25.55 -64.92
C ASP A 578 45.72 25.74 -64.96
N LEU A 579 45.20 26.76 -64.25
CA LEU A 579 43.99 27.65 -64.42
C LEU A 579 42.89 27.34 -65.47
N ASP A 580 41.59 27.69 -65.33
CA ASP A 580 40.75 28.47 -64.36
C ASP A 580 39.26 27.95 -64.48
N SER A 581 38.09 28.53 -64.12
CA SER A 581 37.63 29.87 -63.70
C SER A 581 36.22 29.91 -63.05
N LEU A 582 35.84 31.10 -62.56
CA LEU A 582 34.48 31.66 -62.42
C LEU A 582 33.43 30.99 -61.50
N VAL A 583 33.40 31.47 -60.25
CA VAL A 583 32.17 31.63 -59.44
C VAL A 583 31.69 33.09 -59.52
N LYS A 584 30.38 33.33 -59.43
CA LYS A 584 29.83 34.65 -59.05
C LYS A 584 28.79 34.54 -57.93
N LYS A 585 28.86 35.51 -57.01
CA LYS A 585 27.87 35.77 -55.94
C LYS A 585 26.58 36.37 -56.51
N ASP A 586 25.53 36.37 -55.70
CA ASP A 586 25.03 37.66 -55.21
C ASP A 586 24.71 37.62 -53.70
N ASP A 587 24.70 38.77 -53.03
CA ASP A 587 24.84 38.91 -51.57
C ASP A 587 24.23 40.23 -51.07
N LYS A 588 23.27 40.17 -50.11
CA LYS A 588 23.12 41.26 -49.13
C LYS A 588 22.43 40.91 -47.80
N THR A 589 23.25 40.78 -46.76
CA THR A 589 23.25 41.58 -45.49
C THR A 589 21.98 42.43 -45.16
N LYS A 590 21.55 42.57 -43.88
CA LYS A 590 22.38 43.03 -42.72
C LYS A 590 21.77 42.75 -41.32
N HIS A 591 22.59 42.18 -40.43
CA HIS A 591 22.95 42.56 -39.03
C HIS A 591 21.96 42.86 -37.88
N GLU A 592 22.16 42.10 -36.79
CA GLU A 592 22.38 42.46 -35.36
C GLU A 592 21.49 43.47 -34.59
N GLY A 593 21.15 43.10 -33.33
CA GLY A 593 20.71 44.07 -32.31
C GLY A 593 20.23 43.50 -30.96
N LYS A 594 21.17 43.15 -30.07
CA LYS A 594 20.99 42.65 -28.67
C LYS A 594 20.47 41.24 -28.47
#